data_AF-A0A2V7VCD4-F1
#
_entry.id   AF-A0A2V7VCD4-F1
#
_cell.length_a   1.000
_cell.length_b   1.000
_cell.length_c   1.000
_cell.angle_alpha   90.00
_cell.angle_beta   90.00
_cell.angle_gamma   90.00
#
_symmetry.space_group_name_H-M   'P 1'
#
loop_
_entity.id
_entity.type
_entity.pdbx_description
1 polymer ?
#
loop_
_entity_poly.entity_id
_entity_poly.type
_entity_poly.pdbx_seq_one_letter_code
_entity_poly.pdbx_strand_id
1 'polypeptide(L)'
;MREYAGRTHQDRGGPRDDFLVRTGRRPEGPRLARDFQPATIDSAALPVRVEKLGADGGNALYQIVGILWGGRAPARALGIRLNPDLSFAPVEAIGPGDGHTWTLWSHTFQPPAPGRYRIELSVRDPPARTRRLDM
;
A
#
# COMPACT_ATOMS: atom_id res chain seq x y z
N MET A 1 -35.26 15.04 -7.39
CA MET A 1 -33.90 14.72 -7.87
C MET A 1 -33.19 13.83 -6.83
N ARG A 2 -33.57 12.55 -6.73
CA ARG A 2 -33.08 11.59 -5.72
C ARG A 2 -32.60 10.25 -6.31
N GLU A 3 -32.61 10.12 -7.64
CA GLU A 3 -32.54 8.81 -8.31
C GLU A 3 -31.18 8.47 -8.93
N TYR A 4 -30.17 9.35 -8.84
CA TYR A 4 -28.90 9.15 -9.54
C TYR A 4 -27.74 8.64 -8.66
N ALA A 5 -27.88 8.57 -7.34
CA ALA A 5 -26.79 8.16 -6.44
C ALA A 5 -26.67 6.64 -6.22
N GLY A 6 -27.65 5.83 -6.67
CA GLY A 6 -27.71 4.39 -6.36
C GLY A 6 -26.99 3.45 -7.33
N ARG A 7 -26.48 3.92 -8.48
CA ARG A 7 -25.89 3.03 -9.51
C ARG A 7 -24.37 2.83 -9.41
N THR A 8 -23.67 3.64 -8.64
CA THR A 8 -22.23 3.49 -8.40
C THR A 8 -21.92 2.81 -7.07
N HIS A 9 -22.90 2.71 -6.17
CA HIS A 9 -22.81 1.83 -5.02
C HIS A 9 -23.11 0.42 -5.50
N GLN A 10 -22.10 -0.28 -6.01
CA GLN A 10 -22.20 -1.73 -6.06
C GLN A 10 -22.47 -2.16 -4.63
N ASP A 11 -23.58 -2.87 -4.41
CA ASP A 11 -23.91 -3.43 -3.11
C ASP A 11 -22.65 -4.09 -2.57
N ARG A 12 -22.33 -3.78 -1.31
CA ARG A 12 -21.27 -4.46 -0.59
C ARG A 12 -21.59 -5.94 -0.73
N GLY A 13 -20.75 -6.67 -1.47
CA GLY A 13 -20.96 -8.09 -1.69
C GLY A 13 -21.20 -8.76 -0.35
N GLY A 14 -22.09 -9.76 -0.31
CA GLY A 14 -22.46 -10.41 0.95
C GLY A 14 -21.24 -10.95 1.70
N PRO A 15 -21.39 -11.45 2.95
CA PRO A 15 -20.27 -11.87 3.80
C PRO A 15 -19.23 -12.81 3.14
N ARG A 16 -19.65 -13.56 2.10
CA ARG A 16 -18.78 -14.41 1.28
C ARG A 16 -17.87 -13.62 0.34
N ASP A 17 -18.35 -12.54 -0.27
CA ASP A 17 -17.54 -11.69 -1.15
C ASP A 17 -16.46 -10.94 -0.35
N ASP A 18 -16.79 -10.44 0.84
CA ASP A 18 -15.81 -9.83 1.77
C ASP A 18 -14.70 -10.83 2.15
N PHE A 19 -15.06 -12.08 2.43
CA PHE A 19 -14.09 -13.15 2.71
C PHE A 19 -13.20 -13.45 1.50
N LEU A 20 -13.79 -13.53 0.30
CA LEU A 20 -13.05 -13.74 -0.95
C LEU A 20 -12.08 -12.59 -1.20
N VAL A 21 -12.51 -11.33 -1.04
CA VAL A 21 -11.65 -10.14 -1.18
C VAL A 21 -10.49 -10.17 -0.18
N ARG A 22 -10.76 -10.42 1.11
CA ARG A 22 -9.71 -10.52 2.15
C ARG A 22 -8.71 -11.65 1.91
N THR A 23 -9.11 -12.70 1.20
CA THR A 23 -8.26 -13.84 0.84
C THR A 23 -7.68 -13.72 -0.58
N GLY A 24 -7.84 -12.57 -1.24
CA GLY A 24 -7.30 -12.30 -2.57
C GLY A 24 -8.04 -12.96 -3.73
N ARG A 25 -9.24 -13.52 -3.52
CA ARG A 25 -10.09 -14.21 -4.52
C ARG A 25 -11.27 -13.39 -5.01
N ARG A 26 -11.64 -13.49 -6.29
CA ARG A 26 -12.66 -12.64 -6.96
C ARG A 26 -14.05 -12.82 -6.30
N PRO A 27 -14.80 -11.74 -6.00
CA PRO A 27 -16.21 -11.89 -5.67
C PRO A 27 -16.97 -12.46 -6.88
N GLU A 28 -18.02 -13.24 -6.64
CA GLU A 28 -18.78 -13.89 -7.72
C GLU A 28 -19.62 -12.86 -8.51
N GLY A 29 -20.05 -11.79 -7.84
CA GLY A 29 -20.80 -10.69 -8.43
C GLY A 29 -22.23 -11.04 -8.87
N PRO A 30 -23.01 -10.06 -9.39
CA PRO A 30 -24.38 -10.29 -9.83
C PRO A 30 -24.43 -11.28 -11.02
N ARG A 31 -25.40 -12.21 -11.02
CA ARG A 31 -25.57 -13.23 -12.09
C ARG A 31 -25.69 -12.65 -13.51
N LEU A 32 -26.26 -11.44 -13.64
CA LEU A 32 -26.42 -10.73 -14.92
C LEU A 32 -25.15 -10.00 -15.37
N ALA A 33 -24.16 -9.82 -14.49
CA ALA A 33 -22.90 -9.12 -14.75
C ALA A 33 -21.69 -10.07 -14.62
N ARG A 34 -21.84 -11.34 -15.02
CA ARG A 34 -20.82 -12.38 -14.87
C ARG A 34 -19.46 -12.03 -15.51
N ASP A 35 -19.53 -11.29 -16.62
CA ASP A 35 -18.35 -10.87 -17.40
C ASP A 35 -17.74 -9.56 -16.89
N PHE A 36 -18.38 -8.87 -15.94
CA PHE A 36 -17.88 -7.61 -15.40
C PHE A 36 -16.58 -7.83 -14.62
N GLN A 37 -15.50 -7.23 -15.10
CA GLN A 37 -14.23 -7.16 -14.39
C GLN A 37 -14.11 -5.77 -13.76
N PRO A 38 -14.15 -5.65 -12.42
CA PRO A 38 -13.91 -4.38 -11.75
C PRO A 38 -12.51 -3.86 -12.09
N ALA A 39 -12.37 -2.53 -12.16
CA ALA A 39 -11.06 -1.91 -12.24
C ALA A 39 -10.23 -2.32 -11.01
N THR A 40 -8.99 -2.74 -11.24
CA THR A 40 -8.05 -3.08 -10.18
C THR A 40 -6.94 -2.03 -10.13
N ILE A 41 -6.53 -1.66 -8.92
CA ILE A 41 -5.35 -0.84 -8.68
C ILE A 41 -4.31 -1.74 -8.02
N ASP A 42 -3.08 -1.73 -8.52
CA ASP A 42 -1.98 -2.45 -7.88
C ASP A 42 -1.60 -1.77 -6.56
N SER A 43 -1.13 -2.56 -5.58
CA SER A 43 -0.63 -1.97 -4.34
C SER A 43 0.58 -1.08 -4.62
N ALA A 44 0.54 0.13 -4.07
CA ALA A 44 1.58 1.13 -4.24
C ALA A 44 1.88 1.82 -2.91
N ALA A 45 3.14 2.20 -2.71
CA ALA A 45 3.59 2.91 -1.53
C ALA A 45 4.49 4.08 -1.92
N LEU A 46 4.36 5.21 -1.22
CA LEU A 46 5.17 6.40 -1.43
C LEU A 46 5.54 7.06 -0.09
N PRO A 47 6.78 7.56 0.05
CA PRO A 47 7.11 8.44 1.17
C PRO A 47 6.41 9.79 0.97
N VAL A 48 5.87 10.36 2.05
CA VAL A 48 5.20 11.67 2.02
C VAL A 48 5.86 12.69 2.94
N ARG A 49 6.57 12.24 3.97
CA ARG A 49 7.23 13.12 4.94
C ARG A 49 8.48 12.47 5.52
N VAL A 50 9.50 13.29 5.79
CA VAL A 50 10.68 12.92 6.57
C VAL A 50 10.81 13.91 7.72
N GLU A 51 10.78 13.41 8.94
CA GLU A 51 10.84 14.21 10.16
C GLU A 51 12.16 13.95 10.88
N LYS A 52 12.83 14.99 11.38
CA LYS A 52 13.98 14.83 12.27
C LYS A 52 13.46 14.71 13.69
N LEU A 53 13.63 13.55 14.33
CA LEU A 53 13.17 13.29 15.69
C LEU A 53 14.13 13.82 16.76
N GLY A 54 15.41 13.98 16.42
CA GLY A 54 16.43 14.45 17.35
C GLY A 54 17.83 14.10 16.87
N ALA A 55 18.82 14.27 17.74
CA ALA A 55 20.14 13.70 17.56
C ALA A 55 20.45 12.84 18.80
N ASP A 56 20.67 11.55 18.60
CA ASP A 56 21.15 10.64 19.64
C ASP A 56 22.66 10.44 19.46
N GLY A 57 23.45 10.74 20.50
CA GLY A 57 24.91 10.64 20.46
C GLY A 57 25.60 11.43 19.33
N GLY A 58 24.97 12.51 18.82
CA GLY A 58 25.49 13.32 17.70
C GLY A 58 25.04 12.86 16.31
N ASN A 59 24.34 11.72 16.21
CA ASN A 59 23.78 11.23 14.96
C ASN A 59 22.31 11.65 14.83
N ALA A 60 21.96 12.27 13.70
CA ALA A 60 20.58 12.66 13.46
C ALA A 60 19.69 11.42 13.28
N LEU A 61 18.55 11.40 13.98
CA LEU A 61 17.53 10.36 13.83
C LEU A 61 16.35 10.93 13.04
N TYR A 62 15.90 10.19 12.03
CA TYR A 62 14.79 10.57 11.17
C TYR A 62 13.67 9.55 11.23
N GLN A 63 12.43 10.02 11.11
CA GLN A 63 11.27 9.20 10.84
C GLN A 63 10.77 9.47 9.42
N ILE A 64 10.75 8.42 8.60
CA ILE A 64 10.18 8.46 7.26
C ILE A 64 8.74 7.97 7.39
N VAL A 65 7.78 8.78 6.93
CA VAL A 65 6.36 8.45 6.92
C VAL A 65 5.88 8.45 5.48
N GLY A 66 5.02 7.49 5.15
CA GLY A 66 4.43 7.40 3.83
C GLY A 66 3.02 6.84 3.84
N ILE A 67 2.47 6.78 2.63
CA ILE A 67 1.16 6.19 2.36
C ILE A 67 1.35 4.87 1.61
N LEU A 68 0.47 3.92 1.90
CA LEU A 68 0.29 2.65 1.21
C LEU A 68 -1.18 2.56 0.79
N TRP A 69 -1.45 2.27 -0.47
CA TRP A 69 -2.82 2.20 -0.98
C TRP A 69 -2.93 1.20 -2.14
N GLY A 70 -4.17 0.93 -2.53
CA GLY A 70 -4.46 0.02 -3.63
C GLY A 70 -4.18 -1.44 -3.29
N GLY A 71 -4.29 -2.28 -4.30
CA GLY A 71 -4.38 -3.72 -4.12
C GLY A 71 -5.80 -4.16 -3.83
N ARG A 72 -5.98 -5.47 -3.88
CA ARG A 72 -7.27 -6.12 -3.68
C ARG A 72 -7.50 -6.55 -2.24
N ALA A 73 -6.41 -6.71 -1.51
CA ALA A 73 -6.37 -6.94 -0.08
C ALA A 73 -5.34 -5.96 0.51
N PRO A 74 -5.47 -5.58 1.79
CA PRO A 74 -4.48 -4.73 2.45
C PRO A 74 -3.09 -5.36 2.35
N ALA A 75 -2.12 -4.57 1.88
CA ALA A 75 -0.73 -5.02 1.85
C ALA A 75 -0.19 -5.16 3.27
N ARG A 76 0.51 -6.27 3.54
CA ARG A 76 1.00 -6.66 4.86
C ARG A 76 2.51 -6.58 4.98
N ALA A 77 3.21 -6.47 3.86
CA ALA A 77 4.66 -6.41 3.84
C ALA A 77 5.15 -5.31 2.89
N LEU A 78 5.91 -4.36 3.44
CA LEU A 78 6.60 -3.31 2.70
C LEU A 78 8.09 -3.39 3.02
N GLY A 79 8.91 -3.44 1.98
CA GLY A 79 10.36 -3.29 2.07
C GLY A 79 10.77 -1.87 1.72
N ILE A 80 11.81 -1.37 2.38
CA ILE A 80 12.45 -0.08 2.12
C ILE A 80 13.96 -0.26 1.99
N ARG A 81 14.59 0.45 1.04
CA ARG A 81 16.05 0.64 1.00
C ARG A 81 16.39 2.11 0.81
N LEU A 82 17.51 2.52 1.39
CA LEU A 82 17.97 3.90 1.43
C LEU A 82 19.32 3.99 0.72
N ASN A 83 19.26 3.92 -0.61
CA ASN A 83 20.30 3.76 -1.64
C ASN A 83 20.21 2.39 -2.36
N PRO A 84 20.45 2.37 -3.68
CA PRO A 84 20.21 1.19 -4.52
C PRO A 84 21.16 0.02 -4.22
N ASP A 85 22.34 0.34 -3.68
CA ASP A 85 23.41 -0.55 -3.25
C ASP A 85 23.12 -1.26 -1.92
N LEU A 86 22.10 -0.81 -1.17
CA LEU A 86 21.66 -1.47 0.05
C LEU A 86 20.57 -2.51 -0.21
N SER A 87 20.52 -3.52 0.67
CA SER A 87 19.43 -4.48 0.71
C SER A 87 18.15 -3.84 1.24
N PHE A 88 17.00 -4.29 0.74
CA PHE A 88 15.70 -3.92 1.28
C PHE A 88 15.51 -4.49 2.70
N ALA A 89 15.30 -3.61 3.66
CA ALA A 89 14.87 -3.92 5.02
C ALA A 89 13.33 -3.85 5.13
N PRO A 90 12.70 -4.55 6.08
CA PRO A 90 11.28 -4.38 6.34
C PRO A 90 10.99 -2.97 6.90
N VAL A 91 9.88 -2.38 6.47
CA VAL A 91 9.31 -1.19 7.11
C VAL A 91 8.81 -1.55 8.51
N GLU A 92 9.02 -0.66 9.49
CA GLU A 92 8.81 -0.97 10.91
C GLU A 92 7.33 -1.06 11.27
N ALA A 93 6.52 -0.14 10.76
CA ALA A 93 5.10 -0.10 11.05
C ALA A 93 4.29 0.16 9.79
N ILE A 94 3.20 -0.60 9.64
CA ILE A 94 2.13 -0.35 8.68
C ILE A 94 0.85 -0.22 9.51
N GLY A 95 0.17 0.91 9.38
CA GLY A 95 -1.06 1.20 10.09
C GLY A 95 -2.18 0.23 9.73
N PRO A 96 -3.18 0.06 10.61
CA PRO A 96 -4.33 -0.78 10.32
C PRO A 96 -5.09 -0.23 9.11
N GLY A 97 -5.22 -1.04 8.06
CA GLY A 97 -6.01 -0.71 6.87
C GLY A 97 -6.88 -1.89 6.47
N ASP A 98 -8.10 -1.60 6.02
CA ASP A 98 -9.03 -2.60 5.46
C ASP A 98 -8.78 -2.86 3.96
N GLY A 99 -7.83 -2.12 3.36
CA GLY A 99 -7.47 -2.22 1.94
C GLY A 99 -8.40 -1.45 1.01
N HIS A 100 -9.42 -0.74 1.54
CA HIS A 100 -10.34 0.07 0.76
C HIS A 100 -9.90 1.53 0.62
N THR A 101 -9.04 2.00 1.54
CA THR A 101 -8.44 3.34 1.52
C THR A 101 -6.91 3.26 1.61
N TRP A 102 -6.25 4.39 1.84
CA TRP A 102 -4.82 4.42 2.13
C TRP A 102 -4.57 4.22 3.63
N THR A 103 -3.44 3.59 3.97
CA THR A 103 -2.91 3.49 5.33
C THR A 103 -1.56 4.19 5.42
N LEU A 104 -1.16 4.58 6.62
CA LEU A 104 0.17 5.13 6.88
C LEU A 104 1.16 4.01 7.12
N TRP A 105 2.42 4.24 6.77
CA TRP A 105 3.54 3.42 7.19
C TRP A 105 4.68 4.31 7.71
N SER A 106 5.52 3.77 8.58
CA SER A 106 6.68 4.50 9.10
C SER A 106 7.93 3.63 9.24
N HIS A 107 9.09 4.25 9.03
CA HIS A 107 10.40 3.63 9.21
C HIS A 107 11.39 4.64 9.79
N THR A 108 12.10 4.24 10.82
CA THR A 108 13.15 5.04 11.45
C THR A 108 14.46 4.89 10.66
N PHE A 109 15.19 5.99 10.49
CA PHE A 109 16.45 6.00 9.76
C PHE A 109 17.49 6.88 10.46
N GLN A 110 18.67 6.31 10.65
CA GLN A 110 19.86 7.01 11.10
C GLN A 110 20.90 7.01 9.96
N PRO A 111 21.08 8.12 9.23
CA PRO A 111 22.06 8.19 8.16
C PRO A 111 23.48 8.02 8.69
N PRO A 112 24.31 7.15 8.08
CA PRO A 112 25.71 6.97 8.49
C PRO A 112 26.58 8.20 8.21
N ALA A 113 26.20 9.04 7.26
CA ALA A 113 26.88 10.29 6.93
C ALA A 113 25.91 11.34 6.37
N PRO A 114 26.22 12.64 6.46
CA PRO A 114 25.47 13.67 5.74
C PRO A 114 25.51 13.42 4.24
N GLY A 115 24.38 13.56 3.56
CA GLY A 115 24.32 13.33 2.11
C GLY A 115 22.92 13.20 1.56
N ARG A 116 22.84 12.84 0.28
CA ARG A 116 21.58 12.52 -0.40
C ARG A 116 21.35 11.01 -0.31
N TYR A 117 20.12 10.64 0.00
CA TYR A 117 19.68 9.26 0.09
C TYR A 117 18.54 9.03 -0.89
N ARG A 118 18.55 7.88 -1.57
CA ARG A 118 17.47 7.47 -2.46
C ARG A 118 16.56 6.47 -1.75
N ILE A 119 15.31 6.86 -1.52
CA ILE A 119 14.31 5.98 -0.92
C ILE A 119 13.68 5.14 -2.01
N GLU A 120 13.76 3.82 -1.89
CA GLU A 120 13.06 2.90 -2.77
C GLU A 120 12.23 1.91 -1.94
N LEU A 121 11.05 1.60 -2.45
CA LEU A 121 10.05 0.79 -1.78
C LEU A 121 9.72 -0.46 -2.61
N SER A 122 9.35 -1.53 -1.92
CA SER A 122 8.93 -2.79 -2.53
C SER A 122 7.75 -3.34 -1.74
N VAL A 123 6.58 -3.43 -2.38
CA VAL A 123 5.48 -4.22 -1.82
C VAL A 123 5.85 -5.70 -1.92
N ARG A 124 5.78 -6.43 -0.81
CA ARG A 124 6.29 -7.81 -0.69
C ARG A 124 5.19 -8.85 -0.42
N ASP A 125 3.99 -8.64 -0.97
CA ASP A 125 2.87 -9.58 -0.86
C ASP A 125 2.73 -10.50 -2.10
N PRO A 126 2.46 -11.81 -1.91
CA PRO A 126 2.08 -12.70 -3.00
C PRO A 126 0.58 -12.56 -3.36
N PRO A 127 0.15 -12.72 -4.62
CA PRO A 127 0.72 -12.21 -5.86
C PRO A 127 0.10 -10.83 -6.16
N ALA A 128 0.71 -9.75 -5.65
CA ALA A 128 0.46 -8.44 -6.26
C ALA A 128 1.08 -8.49 -7.67
N ARG A 129 0.27 -8.78 -8.70
CA ARG A 129 0.71 -8.64 -10.09
C ARG A 129 0.85 -7.16 -10.38
N THR A 130 1.99 -6.55 -10.01
CA THR A 130 2.34 -5.22 -10.50
C THR A 130 2.50 -5.32 -12.01
N ARG A 131 1.49 -4.88 -12.76
CA ARG A 131 1.61 -4.81 -14.22
C ARG A 131 2.36 -3.54 -14.55
N ARG A 132 3.57 -3.67 -15.07
CA ARG A 132 4.22 -2.54 -15.73
C ARG A 132 3.39 -2.19 -16.97
N LEU A 133 3.07 -0.91 -17.11
CA LEU A 133 2.55 -0.33 -18.35
C LEU A 133 3.72 -0.21 -19.33
N ASP A 134 4.25 -1.35 -19.76
CA ASP A 134 5.17 -1.40 -20.88
C ASP A 134 4.28 -1.72 -22.09
N MET A 135 4.36 -0.84 -23.11
CA MET A 135 3.46 -0.78 -24.29
C MET A 135 3.60 -2.00 -25.20
#